data_AF-A0A7S1F5P9-F1
#
_entry.id   AF-A0A7S1F5P9-F1
#
_cell.length_a   1.000
_cell.length_b   1.000
_cell.length_c   1.000
_cell.angle_alpha   90.00
_cell.angle_beta   90.00
_cell.angle_gamma   90.00
#
_symmetry.space_group_name_H-M   'P 1'
#
loop_
_entity.id
_entity.type
_entity.pdbx_description
1 polymer ?
#
loop_
_entity_poly.entity_id
_entity_poly.type
_entity_poly.pdbx_seq_one_letter_code
_entity_poly.pdbx_strand_id
1 'polypeptide(L)'
;MPAPIKHDTDSSLRVSQGRKLGHNLFPILFVTFCLIIFLTPAAFCVYVGLDTLATFWVSQRCLLAIVLLPLFGMVFVFHLCLGGPSRVLIVGSLMGACVLLILLGDITLQEAIVVSEELLDEECDPFPIKAALQTQWDNAESFYTTCVDDLSTDADITFLEGLETFRMQDCEGYVGYDDALRANPDWQYLELLESKLMCKGWCDDGMQIWSSEYAVGTCTKALGHYMAYNTQWTLLQVTVFAALSFALLAAMLLFLAPSMWG
;
A
#
# COMPACT_ATOMS: atom_id res chain seq x y z
N MET A 1 -52.72 60.09 -22.31
CA MET A 1 -52.39 58.68 -22.60
C MET A 1 -51.49 58.19 -21.47
N PRO A 2 -51.92 57.23 -20.64
CA PRO A 2 -51.08 56.69 -19.58
C PRO A 2 -49.98 55.81 -20.17
N ALA A 3 -48.76 55.93 -19.62
CA ALA A 3 -47.60 55.17 -20.06
C ALA A 3 -47.76 53.67 -19.72
N PRO A 4 -47.29 52.75 -20.58
CA PRO A 4 -47.37 51.31 -20.32
C PRO A 4 -46.47 50.95 -19.13
N ILE A 5 -47.07 50.33 -18.12
CA ILE A 5 -46.39 49.77 -16.95
C ILE A 5 -45.53 48.59 -17.45
N LYS A 6 -44.20 48.75 -17.44
CA LYS A 6 -43.26 47.65 -17.71
C LYS A 6 -43.31 46.67 -16.53
N HIS A 7 -43.80 45.46 -16.79
CA HIS A 7 -43.87 44.38 -15.81
C HIS A 7 -42.47 43.85 -15.47
N ASP A 8 -42.13 43.86 -14.17
CA ASP A 8 -40.83 43.48 -13.57
C ASP A 8 -40.48 41.97 -13.62
N THR A 9 -41.16 41.19 -14.45
CA THR A 9 -41.11 39.72 -14.46
C THR A 9 -39.72 39.14 -14.76
N ASP A 10 -38.87 39.85 -15.49
CA ASP A 10 -37.57 39.37 -15.95
C ASP A 10 -36.51 39.31 -14.82
N SER A 11 -36.68 40.11 -13.76
CA SER A 11 -35.76 40.12 -12.61
C SER A 11 -35.92 38.87 -11.72
N SER A 12 -37.15 38.39 -11.53
CA SER A 12 -37.46 37.25 -10.68
C SER A 12 -36.93 35.91 -11.23
N LEU A 13 -36.96 35.74 -12.56
CA LEU A 13 -36.49 34.54 -13.25
C LEU A 13 -34.96 34.40 -13.15
N ARG A 14 -34.22 35.51 -13.30
CA ARG A 14 -32.76 35.51 -13.17
C ARG A 14 -32.31 35.14 -11.75
N VAL A 15 -33.02 35.63 -10.72
CA VAL A 15 -32.71 35.30 -9.32
C VAL A 15 -32.99 33.82 -9.02
N SER A 16 -34.07 33.24 -9.56
CA SER A 16 -34.37 31.81 -9.42
C SER A 16 -33.33 30.91 -10.09
N GLN A 17 -32.86 31.30 -11.28
CA GLN A 17 -31.93 30.50 -12.06
C GLN A 17 -30.52 30.50 -11.45
N GLY A 18 -30.07 31.64 -10.91
CA GLY A 18 -28.78 31.75 -10.22
C GLY A 18 -28.68 30.88 -8.96
N ARG A 19 -29.76 30.81 -8.15
CA ARG A 19 -29.78 29.94 -6.96
C ARG A 19 -29.65 28.47 -7.34
N LYS A 20 -30.41 27.99 -8.34
CA LYS A 20 -30.36 26.58 -8.78
C LYS A 20 -28.97 26.15 -9.26
N LEU A 21 -28.24 27.05 -9.92
CA LEU A 21 -26.89 26.74 -10.43
C LEU A 21 -25.88 26.52 -9.29
N GLY A 22 -25.92 27.37 -8.24
CA GLY A 22 -25.01 27.26 -7.10
C GLY A 22 -25.17 25.97 -6.30
N HIS A 23 -26.41 25.52 -6.12
CA HIS A 23 -26.70 24.29 -5.35
C HIS A 23 -26.14 23.02 -6.00
N ASN A 24 -26.11 22.96 -7.34
CA ASN A 24 -25.60 21.79 -8.06
C ASN A 24 -24.07 21.78 -8.22
N LEU A 25 -23.44 22.96 -8.18
CA LEU A 25 -21.99 23.06 -8.39
C LEU A 25 -21.19 22.73 -7.12
N PHE A 26 -21.73 23.06 -5.94
CA PHE A 26 -21.04 22.86 -4.67
C PHE A 26 -20.57 21.41 -4.42
N PRO A 27 -21.44 20.37 -4.54
CA PRO A 27 -21.02 18.99 -4.27
C PRO A 27 -19.90 18.52 -5.20
N ILE A 28 -19.94 18.94 -6.47
CA ILE A 28 -18.92 18.60 -7.48
C ILE A 28 -17.58 19.23 -7.10
N LEU A 29 -17.56 20.52 -6.74
CA LEU A 29 -16.35 21.20 -6.33
C LEU A 29 -15.76 20.60 -5.05
N PHE A 30 -16.63 20.29 -4.08
CA PHE A 30 -16.22 19.67 -2.82
C PHE A 30 -15.56 18.30 -3.04
N VAL A 31 -16.21 17.39 -3.78
CA VAL A 31 -15.65 16.05 -4.02
C VAL A 31 -14.34 16.13 -4.83
N THR A 32 -14.28 17.04 -5.80
CA THR A 32 -13.06 17.27 -6.60
C THR A 32 -11.92 17.74 -5.72
N PHE A 33 -12.18 18.67 -4.80
CA PHE A 33 -11.20 19.13 -3.82
C PHE A 33 -10.71 18.00 -2.90
N CYS A 34 -11.63 17.17 -2.38
CA CYS A 34 -11.26 16.01 -1.56
C CYS A 34 -10.39 15.02 -2.35
N LEU A 35 -10.73 14.73 -3.60
CA LEU A 35 -9.94 13.83 -4.44
C LEU A 35 -8.54 14.39 -4.71
N ILE A 36 -8.42 15.69 -5.01
CA ILE A 36 -7.11 16.33 -5.24
C ILE A 36 -6.20 16.21 -4.03
N ILE A 37 -6.74 16.42 -2.82
CA ILE A 37 -5.94 16.37 -1.59
C ILE A 37 -5.64 14.92 -1.19
N PHE A 38 -6.65 14.05 -1.17
CA PHE A 38 -6.54 12.75 -0.50
C PHE A 38 -6.25 11.58 -1.42
N LEU A 39 -6.36 11.72 -2.74
CA LEU A 39 -6.14 10.58 -3.65
C LEU A 39 -4.70 10.08 -3.60
N THR A 40 -3.71 10.97 -3.64
CA THR A 40 -2.29 10.58 -3.62
C THR A 40 -1.90 9.86 -2.32
N PRO A 41 -2.12 10.41 -1.11
CA PRO A 41 -1.77 9.68 0.12
C PRO A 41 -2.58 8.40 0.30
N ALA A 42 -3.84 8.36 -0.12
CA ALA A 42 -4.62 7.11 -0.10
C ALA A 42 -4.06 6.07 -1.07
N ALA A 43 -3.62 6.47 -2.27
CA ALA A 43 -3.00 5.59 -3.24
C ALA A 43 -1.67 5.02 -2.72
N PHE A 44 -0.86 5.80 -2.01
CA PHE A 44 0.35 5.31 -1.35
C PHE A 44 0.07 4.31 -0.23
N CYS A 45 -0.95 4.55 0.60
CA CYS A 45 -1.42 3.53 1.55
C CYS A 45 -1.84 2.24 0.82
N VAL A 46 -2.65 2.34 -0.23
CA VAL A 46 -3.08 1.16 -0.99
C VAL A 46 -1.90 0.45 -1.64
N TYR A 47 -0.92 1.19 -2.18
CA TYR A 47 0.31 0.63 -2.75
C TYR A 47 1.07 -0.21 -1.72
N VAL A 48 1.33 0.34 -0.52
CA VAL A 48 1.98 -0.40 0.57
C VAL A 48 1.12 -1.59 1.02
N GLY A 49 -0.20 -1.43 1.09
CA GLY A 49 -1.13 -2.48 1.48
C GLY A 49 -1.32 -3.61 0.45
N LEU A 50 -0.88 -3.42 -0.79
CA LEU A 50 -0.89 -4.44 -1.85
C LEU A 50 0.49 -5.03 -2.12
N ASP A 51 1.54 -4.42 -1.57
CA ASP A 51 2.91 -4.91 -1.72
C ASP A 51 3.10 -6.20 -0.92
N THR A 52 3.20 -7.33 -1.63
CA THR A 52 3.39 -8.66 -1.05
C THR A 52 4.68 -8.76 -0.24
N LEU A 53 5.73 -8.00 -0.59
CA LEU A 53 6.99 -8.00 0.16
C LEU A 53 6.79 -7.40 1.55
N ALA A 54 6.07 -6.28 1.63
CA ALA A 54 5.76 -5.59 2.88
C ALA A 54 4.68 -6.32 3.68
N THR A 55 3.58 -6.71 3.05
CA THR A 55 2.37 -7.23 3.72
C THR A 55 2.54 -8.59 4.40
N PHE A 56 3.59 -9.34 4.06
CA PHE A 56 4.00 -10.53 4.83
C PHE A 56 4.40 -10.15 6.27
N TRP A 57 5.03 -8.98 6.44
CA TRP A 57 5.60 -8.53 7.72
C TRP A 57 4.76 -7.46 8.43
N VAL A 58 4.18 -6.53 7.67
CA VAL A 58 3.37 -5.43 8.20
C VAL A 58 1.89 -5.66 7.93
N SER A 59 1.04 -5.15 8.81
CA SER A 59 -0.40 -5.39 8.69
C SER A 59 -1.00 -4.74 7.45
N GLN A 60 -1.96 -5.40 6.80
CA GLN A 60 -2.71 -4.89 5.64
C GLN A 60 -3.66 -3.71 5.97
N ARG A 61 -3.50 -3.05 7.13
CA ARG A 61 -4.37 -1.94 7.59
C ARG A 61 -4.37 -0.77 6.62
N CYS A 62 -3.28 -0.53 5.91
CA CYS A 62 -3.22 0.54 4.90
C CYS A 62 -4.27 0.39 3.77
N LEU A 63 -4.78 -0.83 3.51
CA LEU A 63 -5.88 -1.03 2.55
C LEU A 63 -7.19 -0.34 3.00
N LEU A 64 -7.37 -0.05 4.29
CA LEU A 64 -8.52 0.70 4.79
C LEU A 64 -8.62 2.12 4.21
N ALA A 65 -7.54 2.67 3.65
CA ALA A 65 -7.57 3.94 2.93
C ALA A 65 -8.55 3.94 1.75
N ILE A 66 -8.87 2.76 1.17
CA ILE A 66 -9.85 2.65 0.08
C ILE A 66 -11.26 3.11 0.49
N VAL A 67 -11.58 3.09 1.80
CA VAL A 67 -12.87 3.53 2.36
C VAL A 67 -13.10 5.03 2.15
N LEU A 68 -12.05 5.82 1.89
CA LEU A 68 -12.19 7.25 1.61
C LEU A 68 -12.97 7.55 0.32
N LEU A 69 -12.83 6.72 -0.72
CA LEU A 69 -13.55 6.91 -1.98
C LEU A 69 -15.08 6.79 -1.82
N PRO A 70 -15.64 5.70 -1.25
CA PRO A 70 -17.06 5.61 -1.00
C PRO A 70 -17.51 6.65 0.03
N LEU A 71 -16.68 7.03 1.02
CA LEU A 71 -16.99 8.09 1.97
C LEU A 71 -17.27 9.42 1.25
N PHE A 72 -16.38 9.85 0.34
CA PHE A 72 -16.58 11.08 -0.42
C PHE A 72 -17.79 10.99 -1.36
N GLY A 73 -18.03 9.83 -1.97
CA GLY A 73 -19.24 9.56 -2.75
C GLY A 73 -20.52 9.68 -1.93
N MET A 74 -20.53 9.16 -0.70
CA MET A 74 -21.67 9.31 0.22
C MET A 74 -21.90 10.78 0.57
N VAL A 75 -20.86 11.52 0.92
CA VAL A 75 -20.99 12.96 1.23
C VAL A 75 -21.53 13.75 0.04
N PHE A 76 -21.07 13.44 -1.18
CA PHE A 76 -21.60 14.02 -2.41
C PHE A 76 -23.12 13.77 -2.56
N VAL A 77 -23.57 12.52 -2.39
CA VAL A 77 -25.00 12.16 -2.45
C VAL A 77 -25.80 12.87 -1.36
N PHE A 78 -25.27 12.96 -0.13
CA PHE A 78 -25.94 13.69 0.94
C PHE A 78 -26.11 15.18 0.62
N HIS A 79 -25.11 15.84 0.05
CA HIS A 79 -25.25 17.24 -0.37
C HIS A 79 -26.27 17.43 -1.50
N LEU A 80 -26.37 16.48 -2.43
CA LEU A 80 -27.43 16.48 -3.45
C LEU A 80 -28.82 16.32 -2.83
N CYS A 81 -28.99 15.39 -1.89
CA CYS A 81 -30.28 15.10 -1.26
C CYS A 81 -30.75 16.22 -0.33
N LEU A 82 -29.84 16.84 0.42
CA LEU A 82 -30.14 17.96 1.32
C LEU A 82 -30.37 19.28 0.57
N GLY A 83 -29.99 19.34 -0.71
CA GLY A 83 -30.06 20.57 -1.52
C GLY A 83 -29.12 21.67 -1.01
N GLY A 84 -28.09 21.35 -0.23
CA GLY A 84 -27.20 22.36 0.35
C GLY A 84 -25.97 21.83 1.10
N PRO A 85 -25.01 22.73 1.42
CA PRO A 85 -23.80 22.38 2.16
C PRO A 85 -24.10 22.13 3.64
N SER A 86 -23.97 20.87 4.07
CA SER A 86 -23.91 20.50 5.50
C SER A 86 -22.49 20.69 6.06
N ARG A 87 -22.34 21.61 7.01
CA ARG A 87 -21.07 21.92 7.67
C ARG A 87 -20.47 20.71 8.39
N VAL A 88 -21.33 19.94 9.06
CA VAL A 88 -20.91 18.75 9.83
C VAL A 88 -20.33 17.69 8.91
N LEU A 89 -20.95 17.45 7.74
CA LEU A 89 -20.44 16.47 6.77
C LEU A 89 -19.11 16.91 6.16
N ILE A 90 -18.98 18.19 5.82
CA ILE A 90 -17.73 18.77 5.27
C ILE A 90 -16.60 18.63 6.28
N VAL A 91 -16.79 19.12 7.51
CA VAL A 91 -15.75 19.08 8.55
C VAL A 91 -15.42 17.63 8.92
N GLY A 92 -16.44 16.80 9.14
CA GLY A 92 -16.26 15.40 9.52
C GLY A 92 -15.52 14.59 8.46
N SER A 93 -15.82 14.77 7.18
CA SER A 93 -15.13 14.05 6.10
C SER A 93 -13.70 14.53 5.89
N LEU A 94 -13.45 15.84 5.92
CA LEU A 94 -12.10 16.40 5.76
C LEU A 94 -11.19 16.04 6.94
N MET A 95 -11.64 16.34 8.17
CA MET A 95 -10.87 16.03 9.39
C MET A 95 -10.74 14.53 9.59
N GLY A 96 -11.82 13.78 9.36
CA GLY A 96 -11.83 12.33 9.49
C GLY A 96 -10.88 11.64 8.50
N ALA A 97 -10.82 12.10 7.25
CA ALA A 97 -9.89 11.56 6.27
C ALA A 97 -8.42 11.80 6.66
N CYS A 98 -8.08 13.01 7.12
CA CYS A 98 -6.74 13.29 7.64
C CYS A 98 -6.38 12.40 8.82
N VAL A 99 -7.26 12.32 9.83
CA VAL A 99 -7.02 11.50 11.04
C VAL A 99 -6.86 10.03 10.66
N LEU A 100 -7.71 9.50 9.78
CA LEU A 100 -7.60 8.13 9.30
C LEU A 100 -6.23 7.88 8.65
N LEU A 101 -5.81 8.72 7.71
CA LEU A 101 -4.52 8.56 7.02
C LEU A 101 -3.31 8.71 7.95
N ILE A 102 -3.36 9.63 8.91
CA ILE A 102 -2.30 9.78 9.93
C ILE A 102 -2.19 8.51 10.76
N LEU A 103 -3.31 7.96 11.24
CA LEU A 103 -3.32 6.75 12.05
C LEU A 103 -2.84 5.52 11.26
N LEU A 104 -3.31 5.35 10.02
CA LEU A 104 -2.87 4.25 9.16
C LEU A 104 -1.38 4.35 8.84
N GLY A 105 -0.90 5.55 8.50
CA GLY A 105 0.50 5.82 8.19
C GLY A 105 1.41 5.60 9.40
N ASP A 106 1.10 6.19 10.55
CA ASP A 106 1.94 6.12 11.76
C ASP A 106 2.04 4.70 12.33
N ILE A 107 0.91 4.00 12.48
CA ILE A 107 0.91 2.62 13.01
C ILE A 107 1.72 1.70 12.11
N THR A 108 1.49 1.76 10.80
CA THR A 108 2.19 0.88 9.84
C THR A 108 3.67 1.28 9.73
N LEU A 109 4.00 2.57 9.86
CA LEU A 109 5.39 3.05 9.83
C LEU A 109 6.18 2.49 11.01
N GLN A 110 5.61 2.50 12.22
CA GLN A 110 6.27 1.93 13.40
C GLN A 110 6.50 0.42 13.25
N GLU A 111 5.52 -0.32 12.74
CA GLU A 111 5.70 -1.75 12.41
C GLU A 111 6.83 -1.97 11.40
N ALA A 112 6.87 -1.16 10.33
CA ALA A 112 7.91 -1.26 9.30
C ALA A 112 9.31 -0.90 9.81
N ILE A 113 9.42 -0.01 10.81
CA ILE A 113 10.69 0.31 11.49
C ILE A 113 11.19 -0.90 12.25
N VAL A 114 10.36 -1.45 13.15
CA VAL A 114 10.74 -2.62 13.96
C VAL A 114 11.14 -3.78 13.05
N VAL A 115 10.29 -4.14 12.09
CA VAL A 115 10.59 -5.23 11.14
C VAL A 115 11.90 -4.99 10.39
N SER A 116 12.17 -3.75 9.94
CA SER A 116 13.42 -3.48 9.21
C SER A 116 14.66 -3.68 10.09
N GLU A 117 14.58 -3.34 11.37
CA GLU A 117 15.68 -3.53 12.33
C GLU A 117 15.91 -5.02 12.57
N GLU A 118 14.83 -5.81 12.77
CA GLU A 118 14.91 -7.27 12.94
C GLU A 118 15.51 -7.98 11.69
N LEU A 119 15.14 -7.51 10.50
CA LEU A 119 15.65 -8.05 9.23
C LEU A 119 17.11 -7.65 8.97
N LEU A 120 17.54 -6.48 9.44
CA LEU A 120 18.93 -6.05 9.27
C LEU A 120 19.88 -6.63 10.33
N ASP A 121 19.33 -7.20 11.40
CA ASP A 121 20.10 -7.92 12.42
C ASP A 121 20.81 -9.15 11.82
N GLU A 122 22.03 -9.43 12.28
CA GLU A 122 22.83 -10.57 11.79
C GLU A 122 22.34 -11.91 12.36
N GLU A 123 21.74 -11.90 13.55
CA GLU A 123 21.25 -13.11 14.20
C GLU A 123 19.85 -13.48 13.67
N CYS A 124 19.66 -14.75 13.34
CA CYS A 124 18.41 -15.28 12.81
C CYS A 124 17.48 -15.76 13.93
N ASP A 125 18.05 -16.40 14.96
CA ASP A 125 17.35 -17.12 16.02
C ASP A 125 16.42 -16.28 16.92
N PRO A 126 16.73 -15.02 17.28
CA PRO A 126 15.88 -14.25 18.18
C PRO A 126 14.49 -13.92 17.61
N PHE A 127 14.31 -14.02 16.29
CA PHE A 127 13.12 -13.55 15.58
C PHE A 127 12.36 -14.73 14.95
N PRO A 128 11.23 -15.17 15.54
CA PRO A 128 10.59 -16.44 15.16
C PRO A 128 10.18 -16.54 13.69
N ILE A 129 9.69 -15.44 13.09
CA ILE A 129 9.28 -15.42 11.67
C ILE A 129 10.50 -15.54 10.76
N LYS A 130 11.57 -14.81 11.07
CA LYS A 130 12.85 -14.84 10.33
C LYS A 130 13.50 -16.23 10.43
N ALA A 131 13.54 -16.84 11.62
CA ALA A 131 14.06 -18.18 11.84
C ALA A 131 13.21 -19.27 11.14
N ALA A 132 11.88 -19.13 11.12
CA ALA A 132 11.00 -20.05 10.40
C ALA A 132 11.23 -19.99 8.88
N LEU A 133 11.45 -18.81 8.32
CA LEU A 133 11.81 -18.65 6.91
C LEU A 133 13.20 -19.23 6.61
N GLN A 134 14.17 -19.12 7.53
CA GLN A 134 15.46 -19.80 7.38
C GLN A 134 15.28 -21.31 7.28
N THR A 135 14.50 -21.90 8.18
CA THR A 135 14.23 -23.34 8.17
C THR A 135 13.59 -23.78 6.85
N GLN A 136 12.66 -22.99 6.30
CA GLN A 136 12.05 -23.30 5.01
C GLN A 136 13.01 -23.12 3.84
N TRP A 137 13.91 -22.15 3.91
CA TRP A 137 14.99 -21.99 2.93
C TRP A 137 15.97 -23.16 2.96
N ASP A 138 16.38 -23.62 4.15
CA ASP A 138 17.26 -24.79 4.30
C ASP A 138 16.61 -26.05 3.71
N ASN A 139 15.30 -26.23 3.95
CA ASN A 139 14.53 -27.31 3.36
C ASN A 139 14.46 -27.19 1.82
N ALA A 140 14.34 -25.97 1.28
CA ALA A 140 14.37 -25.73 -0.16
C ALA A 140 15.74 -26.09 -0.75
N GLU A 141 16.83 -25.65 -0.12
CA GLU A 141 18.19 -25.94 -0.55
C GLU A 141 18.45 -27.45 -0.55
N SER A 142 18.07 -28.15 0.52
CA SER A 142 18.25 -29.60 0.61
C SER A 142 17.44 -30.37 -0.44
N PHE A 143 16.20 -29.96 -0.71
CA PHE A 143 15.38 -30.57 -1.75
C PHE A 143 15.94 -30.28 -3.15
N TYR A 144 16.29 -29.03 -3.41
CA TYR A 144 16.82 -28.57 -4.69
C TYR A 144 18.13 -29.26 -5.05
N THR A 145 19.08 -29.33 -4.13
CA THR A 145 20.36 -30.02 -4.36
C THR A 145 20.18 -31.50 -4.69
N THR A 146 19.23 -32.18 -4.03
CA THR A 146 18.91 -33.59 -4.34
C THR A 146 18.32 -33.72 -5.75
N CYS A 147 17.36 -32.87 -6.10
CA CYS A 147 16.76 -32.86 -7.43
C CYS A 147 17.79 -32.57 -8.54
N VAL A 148 18.68 -31.59 -8.32
CA VAL A 148 19.70 -31.20 -9.30
C VAL A 148 20.72 -32.30 -9.53
N ASP A 149 21.09 -33.07 -8.49
CA ASP A 149 22.01 -34.21 -8.65
C ASP A 149 21.42 -35.27 -9.60
N ASP A 150 20.14 -35.60 -9.42
CA ASP A 150 19.43 -36.54 -10.28
C ASP A 150 19.27 -35.99 -11.71
N LEU A 151 18.82 -34.74 -11.86
CA LEU A 151 18.68 -34.11 -13.18
C LEU A 151 20.03 -33.97 -13.91
N SER A 152 21.11 -33.69 -13.19
CA SER A 152 22.46 -33.60 -13.77
C SER A 152 22.92 -34.95 -14.30
N THR A 153 22.64 -36.02 -13.56
CA THR A 153 22.93 -37.40 -13.98
C THR A 153 22.16 -37.76 -15.25
N ASP A 154 20.88 -37.41 -15.31
CA ASP A 154 20.03 -37.67 -16.48
C ASP A 154 20.45 -36.85 -17.72
N ALA A 155 20.97 -35.64 -17.51
CA ALA A 155 21.45 -34.75 -18.57
C ALA A 155 22.92 -34.97 -18.99
N ASP A 156 23.64 -35.91 -18.35
CA ASP A 156 25.08 -36.17 -18.56
C ASP A 156 25.96 -34.92 -18.37
N ILE A 157 25.61 -34.09 -17.37
CA ILE A 157 26.39 -32.90 -16.96
C ILE A 157 26.88 -33.03 -15.52
N THR A 158 27.87 -32.22 -15.14
CA THR A 158 28.37 -32.23 -13.76
C THR A 158 27.37 -31.58 -12.80
N PHE A 159 27.35 -32.00 -11.53
CA PHE A 159 26.49 -31.37 -10.51
C PHE A 159 26.65 -29.85 -10.44
N LEU A 160 27.89 -29.33 -10.51
CA LEU A 160 28.15 -27.88 -10.49
C LEU A 160 27.56 -27.17 -11.71
N GLU A 161 27.66 -27.78 -12.90
CA GLU A 161 27.01 -27.27 -14.11
C GLU A 161 25.48 -27.34 -14.00
N GLY A 162 24.95 -28.37 -13.33
CA GLY A 162 23.54 -28.49 -12.97
C GLY A 162 23.05 -27.37 -12.06
N LEU A 163 23.82 -26.99 -11.04
CA LEU A 163 23.47 -25.87 -10.15
C LEU A 163 23.42 -24.53 -10.90
N GLU A 164 24.21 -24.36 -11.96
CA GLU A 164 24.17 -23.17 -12.83
C GLU A 164 23.01 -23.23 -13.83
N THR A 165 22.63 -24.44 -14.27
CA THR A 165 21.67 -24.67 -15.36
C THR A 165 20.22 -24.77 -14.89
N PHE A 166 19.95 -25.58 -13.86
CA PHE A 166 18.60 -25.88 -13.39
C PHE A 166 18.18 -24.92 -12.27
N ARG A 167 16.88 -24.73 -12.07
CA ARG A 167 16.30 -23.99 -10.95
C ARG A 167 15.21 -24.81 -10.26
N MET A 168 14.72 -24.32 -9.13
CA MET A 168 13.65 -25.02 -8.38
C MET A 168 12.42 -25.34 -9.23
N GLN A 169 12.12 -24.53 -10.25
CA GLN A 169 11.00 -24.77 -11.17
C GLN A 169 11.25 -25.97 -12.10
N ASP A 170 12.50 -26.30 -12.41
CA ASP A 170 12.85 -27.49 -13.20
C ASP A 170 12.68 -28.79 -12.40
N CYS A 171 12.55 -28.69 -11.07
CA CYS A 171 12.21 -29.79 -10.18
C CYS A 171 10.71 -30.11 -10.14
N GLU A 172 9.87 -29.42 -10.92
CA GLU A 172 8.45 -29.73 -11.02
C GLU A 172 8.26 -31.16 -11.57
N GLY A 173 7.64 -32.03 -10.76
CA GLY A 173 7.47 -33.45 -11.08
C GLY A 173 8.54 -34.38 -10.51
N TYR A 174 9.58 -33.82 -9.86
CA TYR A 174 10.50 -34.62 -9.05
C TYR A 174 9.77 -35.29 -7.87
N VAL A 175 10.22 -36.49 -7.48
CA VAL A 175 9.57 -37.28 -6.44
C VAL A 175 9.55 -36.51 -5.12
N GLY A 176 8.34 -36.30 -4.58
CA GLY A 176 8.15 -35.58 -3.32
C GLY A 176 8.02 -34.06 -3.44
N TYR A 177 8.02 -33.49 -4.66
CA TYR A 177 7.84 -32.05 -4.88
C TYR A 177 6.55 -31.51 -4.22
N ASP A 178 5.41 -32.15 -4.49
CA ASP A 178 4.11 -31.73 -3.93
C ASP A 178 4.02 -31.87 -2.40
N ASP A 179 4.74 -32.84 -1.82
CA ASP A 179 4.83 -33.02 -0.37
C ASP A 179 5.71 -31.93 0.25
N ALA A 180 6.85 -31.63 -0.38
CA ALA A 180 7.78 -30.59 0.06
C ALA A 180 7.14 -29.20 0.01
N LEU A 181 6.43 -28.87 -1.08
CA LEU A 181 5.71 -27.61 -1.22
C LEU A 181 4.59 -27.45 -0.18
N ARG A 182 3.85 -28.54 0.13
CA ARG A 182 2.84 -28.52 1.20
C ARG A 182 3.44 -28.38 2.59
N ALA A 183 4.63 -28.95 2.82
CA ALA A 183 5.33 -28.84 4.09
C ALA A 183 5.98 -27.46 4.32
N ASN A 184 6.25 -26.72 3.24
CA ASN A 184 6.94 -25.44 3.28
C ASN A 184 6.13 -24.36 2.53
N PRO A 185 5.05 -23.84 3.14
CA PRO A 185 4.12 -22.93 2.46
C PRO A 185 4.74 -21.59 2.04
N ASP A 186 5.85 -21.17 2.65
CA ASP A 186 6.49 -19.87 2.37
C ASP A 186 7.56 -19.95 1.27
N TRP A 187 7.76 -21.10 0.62
CA TRP A 187 8.65 -21.20 -0.55
C TRP A 187 8.28 -20.21 -1.66
N GLN A 188 6.98 -19.98 -1.89
CA GLN A 188 6.52 -18.99 -2.87
C GLN A 188 6.93 -17.56 -2.49
N TYR A 189 6.99 -17.26 -1.19
CA TYR A 189 7.45 -15.97 -0.71
C TYR A 189 8.96 -15.82 -0.87
N LEU A 190 9.73 -16.86 -0.57
CA LEU A 190 11.18 -16.89 -0.78
C LEU A 190 11.56 -16.76 -2.26
N GLU A 191 10.85 -17.45 -3.15
CA GLU A 191 10.98 -17.29 -4.61
C GLU A 191 10.73 -15.84 -5.06
N LEU A 192 9.66 -15.24 -4.53
CA LEU A 192 9.33 -13.85 -4.83
C LEU A 192 10.44 -12.90 -4.36
N LEU A 193 11.00 -13.12 -3.17
CA LEU A 193 12.10 -12.32 -2.63
C LEU A 193 13.34 -12.43 -3.51
N GLU A 194 13.75 -13.64 -3.86
CA GLU A 194 14.93 -13.90 -4.67
C GLU A 194 14.80 -13.24 -6.06
N SER A 195 13.63 -13.36 -6.69
CA SER A 195 13.35 -12.81 -8.01
C SER A 195 13.18 -11.28 -8.01
N LYS A 196 12.57 -10.68 -6.98
CA LYS A 196 12.32 -9.23 -6.91
C LYS A 196 13.49 -8.43 -6.37
N LEU A 197 14.22 -8.98 -5.41
CA LEU A 197 15.28 -8.28 -4.71
C LEU A 197 16.69 -8.69 -5.16
N MET A 198 16.81 -9.64 -6.09
CA MET A 198 18.10 -10.12 -6.63
C MET A 198 19.07 -10.49 -5.49
N CYS A 199 18.58 -11.32 -4.58
CA CYS A 199 19.30 -11.81 -3.41
C CYS A 199 19.46 -13.33 -3.49
N LYS A 200 20.20 -13.93 -2.55
CA LYS A 200 20.37 -15.38 -2.42
C LYS A 200 20.47 -15.75 -0.95
N GLY A 201 20.23 -17.01 -0.58
CA GLY A 201 20.16 -17.35 0.83
C GLY A 201 19.00 -16.64 1.55
N TRP A 202 18.93 -16.81 2.87
CA TRP A 202 17.98 -16.08 3.70
C TRP A 202 18.69 -15.28 4.80
N CYS A 203 19.07 -15.89 5.92
CA CYS A 203 19.87 -15.26 6.97
C CYS A 203 21.36 -15.30 6.62
N ASP A 204 21.85 -16.48 6.24
CA ASP A 204 23.24 -16.71 5.81
C ASP A 204 23.40 -16.62 4.29
N ASP A 205 24.66 -16.49 3.85
CA ASP A 205 24.98 -16.55 2.43
C ASP A 205 24.72 -17.97 1.92
N GLY A 206 23.90 -18.07 0.89
CA GLY A 206 23.48 -19.33 0.31
C GLY A 206 23.60 -19.33 -1.20
N MET A 207 23.17 -20.44 -1.79
CA MET A 207 22.99 -20.52 -3.23
C MET A 207 21.67 -19.85 -3.67
N GLN A 208 21.60 -19.52 -4.95
CA GLN A 208 20.42 -18.98 -5.58
C GLN A 208 19.60 -20.15 -6.14
N ILE A 209 18.35 -20.31 -5.69
CA ILE A 209 17.56 -21.52 -5.92
C ILE A 209 16.48 -21.28 -7.00
N TRP A 210 15.87 -20.09 -7.00
CA TRP A 210 14.70 -19.78 -7.82
C TRP A 210 14.98 -18.87 -9.02
N SER A 211 16.08 -18.11 -8.99
CA SER A 211 16.42 -17.11 -10.01
C SER A 211 17.80 -17.39 -10.62
N SER A 212 18.00 -16.90 -11.85
CA SER A 212 19.30 -16.96 -12.55
C SER A 212 20.02 -15.61 -12.59
N GLU A 213 19.38 -14.56 -12.09
CA GLU A 213 19.92 -13.21 -12.12
C GLU A 213 21.04 -13.06 -11.10
N TYR A 214 22.09 -12.29 -11.43
CA TYR A 214 23.19 -12.07 -10.50
C TYR A 214 22.70 -11.50 -9.16
N ALA A 215 22.82 -12.29 -8.10
CA ALA A 215 22.36 -11.94 -6.76
C ALA A 215 23.47 -11.35 -5.88
N VAL A 216 23.11 -10.38 -5.03
CA VAL A 216 24.06 -9.74 -4.10
C VAL A 216 23.54 -9.83 -2.66
N GLY A 217 24.27 -10.56 -1.83
CA GLY A 217 23.99 -10.67 -0.40
C GLY A 217 22.75 -11.48 -0.08
N THR A 218 22.39 -11.47 1.21
CA THR A 218 21.32 -12.30 1.76
C THR A 218 19.95 -11.67 1.56
N CYS A 219 18.92 -12.49 1.33
CA CYS A 219 17.56 -11.97 1.12
C CYS A 219 16.98 -11.24 2.34
N THR A 220 17.36 -11.62 3.56
CA THR A 220 16.93 -10.90 4.76
C THR A 220 17.44 -9.45 4.76
N LYS A 221 18.74 -9.24 4.45
CA LYS A 221 19.33 -7.89 4.40
C LYS A 221 18.75 -7.06 3.26
N ALA A 222 18.57 -7.66 2.09
CA ALA A 222 17.95 -7.00 0.94
C ALA A 222 16.52 -6.54 1.26
N LEU A 223 15.72 -7.39 1.92
CA LEU A 223 14.37 -7.05 2.35
C LEU A 223 14.35 -5.99 3.46
N GLY A 224 15.27 -6.07 4.43
CA GLY A 224 15.41 -5.05 5.47
C GLY A 224 15.67 -3.66 4.88
N HIS A 225 16.56 -3.57 3.89
CA HIS A 225 16.79 -2.33 3.14
C HIS A 225 15.56 -1.89 2.33
N TYR A 226 14.86 -2.82 1.68
CA TYR A 226 13.62 -2.53 0.97
C TYR A 226 12.58 -1.90 1.90
N MET A 227 12.37 -2.51 3.08
CA MET A 227 11.44 -2.00 4.09
C MET A 227 11.85 -0.60 4.58
N ALA A 228 13.14 -0.38 4.84
CA ALA A 228 13.66 0.90 5.30
C ALA A 228 13.54 2.02 4.26
N TYR A 229 13.88 1.77 3.00
CA TYR A 229 13.95 2.81 1.99
C TYR A 229 12.68 3.00 1.18
N ASN A 230 11.91 1.94 0.93
CA ASN A 230 10.69 2.02 0.13
C ASN A 230 9.45 2.13 1.02
N THR A 231 9.25 1.17 1.93
CA THR A 231 8.02 1.11 2.74
C THR A 231 7.95 2.25 3.75
N GLN A 232 8.98 2.44 4.58
CA GLN A 232 8.98 3.50 5.59
C GLN A 232 8.91 4.90 4.96
N TRP A 233 9.67 5.15 3.90
CA TRP A 233 9.64 6.46 3.23
C TRP A 233 8.26 6.78 2.65
N THR A 234 7.61 5.81 2.02
CA THR A 234 6.26 5.97 1.47
C THR A 234 5.25 6.28 2.59
N LEU A 235 5.31 5.55 3.71
CA LEU A 235 4.44 5.78 4.86
C LEU A 235 4.71 7.12 5.54
N LEU A 236 5.98 7.54 5.64
CA LEU A 236 6.35 8.85 6.15
C LEU A 236 5.76 9.97 5.29
N GLN A 237 5.81 9.84 3.96
CA GLN A 237 5.17 10.81 3.05
C GLN A 237 3.66 10.91 3.29
N VAL A 238 2.96 9.78 3.46
CA VAL A 238 1.54 9.75 3.79
C VAL A 238 1.28 10.52 5.09
N THR A 239 1.99 10.17 6.17
CA THR A 239 1.79 10.76 7.50
C THR A 239 2.07 12.26 7.49
N VAL A 240 3.18 12.70 6.90
CA VAL A 240 3.55 14.12 6.82
C VAL A 240 2.53 14.89 5.98
N PHE A 241 2.13 14.37 4.81
CA PHE A 241 1.16 15.03 3.95
C PHE A 241 -0.21 15.17 4.64
N ALA A 242 -0.68 14.10 5.30
CA ALA A 242 -1.95 14.11 6.02
C ALA A 242 -1.91 15.04 7.24
N ALA A 243 -0.80 15.10 7.98
CA ALA A 243 -0.60 16.02 9.10
C ALA A 243 -0.58 17.49 8.67
N LEU A 244 0.12 17.81 7.57
CA LEU A 244 0.12 19.16 6.99
C LEU A 244 -1.28 19.55 6.50
N SER A 245 -1.96 18.64 5.81
CA SER A 245 -3.34 18.86 5.35
C SER A 245 -4.29 19.10 6.53
N PHE A 246 -4.17 18.32 7.61
CA PHE A 246 -4.92 18.51 8.85
C PHE A 246 -4.69 19.90 9.45
N ALA A 247 -3.43 20.32 9.60
CA ALA A 247 -3.08 21.62 10.17
C ALA A 247 -3.63 22.79 9.34
N LEU A 248 -3.50 22.72 8.01
CA LEU A 248 -4.00 23.75 7.11
C LEU A 248 -5.52 23.84 7.11
N LEU A 249 -6.21 22.70 7.07
CA LEU A 249 -7.68 22.66 7.10
C LEU A 249 -8.21 23.13 8.47
N ALA A 250 -7.55 22.75 9.57
CA ALA A 250 -7.92 23.22 10.90
C ALA A 250 -7.74 24.74 11.02
N ALA A 251 -6.62 25.28 10.55
CA ALA A 251 -6.39 26.72 10.51
C ALA A 251 -7.46 27.44 9.66
N MET A 252 -7.75 26.93 8.46
CA MET A 252 -8.78 27.47 7.58
C MET A 252 -10.15 27.49 8.28
N LEU A 253 -10.54 26.41 8.97
CA LEU A 253 -11.79 26.36 9.71
C LEU A 253 -11.83 27.35 10.87
N LEU A 254 -10.73 27.53 11.60
CA LEU A 254 -10.66 28.49 12.71
C LEU A 254 -10.78 29.95 12.23
N PHE A 255 -10.14 30.30 11.11
CA PHE A 255 -10.19 31.66 10.59
C PHE A 255 -11.47 31.99 9.82
N LEU A 256 -12.09 31.00 9.17
CA LEU A 256 -13.34 31.19 8.42
C LEU A 256 -14.61 30.94 9.26
N ALA A 257 -14.51 30.25 10.39
CA ALA A 257 -15.68 30.01 11.25
C ALA A 257 -16.39 31.31 11.66
N PRO A 258 -15.71 32.38 12.13
CA PRO A 258 -16.40 33.59 12.57
C PRO A 258 -17.24 34.25 11.47
N SER A 259 -16.76 34.27 10.23
CA SER A 259 -17.49 34.89 9.10
C SER A 259 -18.66 34.04 8.61
N MET A 260 -18.60 32.73 8.79
CA MET A 260 -19.69 31.82 8.43
C MET A 260 -20.77 31.72 9.52
N TRP A 261 -20.49 32.17 10.74
CA TRP A 261 -21.37 32.02 11.91
C TRP A 261 -22.07 33.32 12.31
N GLY A 262 -21.62 34.46 11.77
CA GLY A 262 -22.28 35.76 11.89
C GLY A 262 -23.34 36.03 10.83
#